data_AF-A0AAU9HER1-F1
#
_entry.id   AF-A0AAU9HER1-F1
#
_cell.length_a   1.000
_cell.length_b   1.000
_cell.length_c   1.000
_cell.angle_alpha   90.00
_cell.angle_beta   90.00
_cell.angle_gamma   90.00
#
_symmetry.space_group_name_H-M   'P 1'
#
loop_
_entity.id
_entity.type
_entity.pdbx_description
1 polymer ?
#
loop_
_entity_poly.entity_id
_entity_poly.type
_entity_poly.pdbx_seq_one_letter_code
_entity_poly.pdbx_strand_id
1 'polypeptide(L)'
;MTGKLNKDIISVSTLLKKSNLAIPNYQRPYKWTQANLADLLGDLKIYRGKLAYRLGSIVFHQHSEKKQETLDIVDGQQRTLTLVLLVKALLDERLNTNDFNAQIKRQDVKTLLLSLEQPINNFLQRQTFNSDISHRNLHQNFMAAKRAVARSDFTEAGGRY
;
A
#
# COMPACT_ATOMS: atom_id res chain seq x y z
N MET A 1 13.15 32.09 1.22
CA MET A 1 11.78 31.77 1.67
C MET A 1 11.77 30.34 2.20
N THR A 2 11.72 30.14 3.51
CA THR A 2 11.63 28.79 4.10
C THR A 2 10.22 28.26 3.88
N GLY A 3 10.05 27.33 2.93
CA GLY A 3 8.77 26.66 2.69
C GLY A 3 8.28 26.01 3.99
N LYS A 4 7.10 26.40 4.46
CA LYS A 4 6.51 25.85 5.69
C LYS A 4 6.22 24.38 5.45
N LEU A 5 6.86 23.50 6.23
CA LEU A 5 6.70 22.06 6.09
C LEU A 5 5.32 21.68 6.62
N ASN A 6 4.40 21.31 5.73
CA ASN A 6 3.07 20.85 6.10
C ASN A 6 3.17 19.43 6.70
N LYS A 7 2.51 19.20 7.85
CA LYS A 7 2.59 17.95 8.60
C LYS A 7 1.18 17.51 8.99
N ASP A 8 0.72 16.43 8.38
CA ASP A 8 -0.59 15.84 8.65
C ASP A 8 -0.46 14.36 9.05
N ILE A 9 -1.37 13.90 9.90
CA ILE A 9 -1.56 12.47 10.18
C ILE A 9 -2.69 11.99 9.28
N ILE A 10 -2.37 11.07 8.37
CA ILE A 10 -3.33 10.49 7.43
C ILE A 10 -3.36 8.97 7.55
N SER A 11 -4.52 8.38 7.27
CA SER A 11 -4.65 6.92 7.17
C SER A 11 -4.00 6.42 5.87
N VAL A 12 -3.67 5.13 5.84
CA VAL A 12 -3.19 4.45 4.63
C VAL A 12 -4.23 4.56 3.50
N SER A 13 -5.51 4.42 3.80
CA SER A 13 -6.56 4.55 2.78
C SER A 13 -6.63 5.95 2.20
N THR A 14 -6.51 7.00 3.01
CA THR A 14 -6.49 8.39 2.52
C THR A 14 -5.26 8.66 1.66
N LEU A 15 -4.10 8.13 2.05
CA LEU A 15 -2.88 8.22 1.24
C LEU A 15 -3.05 7.56 -0.12
N LEU A 16 -3.49 6.29 -0.14
CA LEU A 16 -3.57 5.48 -1.36
C LEU A 16 -4.71 5.91 -2.31
N LYS A 17 -5.66 6.73 -1.84
CA LYS A 17 -6.67 7.38 -2.68
C LYS A 17 -6.16 8.59 -3.46
N LYS A 18 -4.98 9.14 -3.13
CA LYS A 18 -4.44 10.32 -3.82
C LYS A 18 -4.10 9.97 -5.26
N SER A 19 -4.83 10.56 -6.19
CA SER A 19 -4.65 10.33 -7.64
C SER A 19 -3.34 10.90 -8.17
N ASN A 20 -2.77 11.91 -7.51
CA ASN A 20 -1.54 12.58 -7.89
C ASN A 20 -0.26 12.02 -7.23
N LEU A 21 -0.35 10.89 -6.55
CA LEU A 21 0.81 10.23 -5.95
C LEU A 21 1.71 9.60 -7.01
N ALA A 22 3.02 9.83 -6.94
CA ALA A 22 4.01 9.29 -7.87
C ALA A 22 5.28 8.76 -7.18
N ILE A 23 5.95 7.80 -7.82
CA ILE A 23 7.33 7.44 -7.50
C ILE A 23 8.21 8.14 -8.55
N PRO A 24 9.15 9.01 -8.14
CA PRO A 24 9.98 9.74 -9.09
C PRO A 24 10.90 8.82 -9.90
N ASN A 25 11.29 9.25 -11.11
CA ASN A 25 12.18 8.47 -11.99
C ASN A 25 13.61 8.33 -11.45
N TYR A 26 14.08 9.31 -10.69
CA TYR A 26 15.42 9.33 -10.05
C TYR A 26 15.50 8.44 -8.81
N GLN A 27 14.55 7.53 -8.65
CA GLN A 27 14.37 6.83 -7.41
C GLN A 27 15.26 5.59 -7.27
N ARG A 28 15.67 5.33 -6.02
CA ARG A 28 16.38 4.11 -5.66
C ARG A 28 15.53 2.88 -6.00
N PRO A 29 16.15 1.80 -6.53
CA PRO A 29 15.44 0.55 -6.76
C PRO A 29 14.72 0.04 -5.51
N TYR A 30 13.60 -0.67 -5.70
CA TYR A 30 12.87 -1.32 -4.61
C TYR A 30 13.67 -2.53 -4.11
N LYS A 31 14.16 -2.47 -2.86
CA LYS A 31 15.07 -3.47 -2.26
C LYS A 31 14.44 -4.32 -1.18
N TRP A 32 13.26 -3.93 -0.67
CA TRP A 32 12.54 -4.71 0.33
C TRP A 32 12.29 -6.13 -0.18
N THR A 33 12.64 -7.10 0.66
CA THR A 33 12.49 -8.53 0.39
C THR A 33 11.25 -9.08 1.10
N GLN A 34 10.97 -10.37 0.90
CA GLN A 34 9.89 -11.05 1.61
C GLN A 34 10.06 -11.02 3.14
N ALA A 35 11.29 -10.90 3.65
CA ALA A 35 11.53 -10.71 5.08
C ALA A 35 10.95 -9.38 5.57
N ASN A 36 11.17 -8.29 4.84
CA ASN A 36 10.61 -6.98 5.21
C ASN A 36 9.08 -6.96 5.12
N LEU A 37 8.51 -7.66 4.15
CA LEU A 37 7.06 -7.85 4.09
C LEU A 37 6.54 -8.64 5.29
N ALA A 38 7.24 -9.71 5.69
CA ALA A 38 6.88 -10.51 6.86
C ALA A 38 6.96 -9.69 8.15
N ASP A 39 7.99 -8.87 8.32
CA ASP A 39 8.13 -7.95 9.45
C ASP A 39 6.95 -6.95 9.50
N LEU A 40 6.61 -6.33 8.35
CA LEU A 40 5.47 -5.42 8.26
C LEU A 40 4.15 -6.11 8.64
N LEU A 41 3.92 -7.33 8.15
CA LEU A 41 2.72 -8.10 8.50
C LEU A 41 2.71 -8.51 9.99
N GLY A 42 3.86 -8.84 10.54
CA GLY A 42 4.06 -9.14 11.95
C GLY A 42 3.67 -7.95 12.84
N ASP A 43 4.17 -6.76 12.49
CA ASP A 43 3.81 -5.52 13.17
C ASP A 43 2.29 -5.27 13.09
N LEU A 44 1.69 -5.35 11.90
CA LEU A 44 0.24 -5.16 11.75
C LEU A 44 -0.57 -6.14 12.61
N LYS A 45 -0.08 -7.37 12.81
CA LYS A 45 -0.70 -8.35 13.71
C LYS A 45 -0.52 -7.98 15.19
N ILE A 46 0.67 -7.55 15.62
CA ILE A 46 0.96 -7.14 17.01
C ILE A 46 0.13 -5.93 17.43
N TYR A 47 -0.12 -5.01 16.50
CA TYR A 47 -0.89 -3.80 16.78
C TYR A 47 -2.40 -3.95 16.49
N ARG A 48 -2.86 -5.14 16.11
CA ARG A 48 -4.28 -5.44 15.93
C ARG A 48 -5.03 -5.25 17.25
N GLY A 49 -6.04 -4.38 17.26
CA GLY A 49 -6.83 -4.06 18.46
C GLY A 49 -6.23 -2.96 19.35
N LYS A 50 -5.08 -2.39 19.00
CA LYS A 50 -4.56 -1.18 19.65
C LYS A 50 -5.19 0.08 19.02
N LEU A 51 -5.29 1.16 19.80
CA LEU A 51 -5.95 2.41 19.38
C LEU A 51 -5.29 3.06 18.15
N ALA A 52 -3.97 2.95 18.02
CA ALA A 52 -3.23 3.47 16.88
C ALA A 52 -1.92 2.71 16.65
N TYR A 53 -1.55 2.56 15.39
CA TYR A 53 -0.23 2.11 14.98
C TYR A 53 0.34 3.09 13.96
N ARG A 54 1.55 3.58 14.21
CA ARG A 54 2.24 4.51 13.32
C ARG A 54 3.19 3.72 12.43
N LEU A 55 2.78 3.49 11.18
CA LEU A 55 3.58 2.84 10.15
C LEU A 55 4.86 3.62 9.79
N GLY A 56 4.93 4.90 10.16
CA GLY A 56 6.06 5.80 10.04
C GLY A 56 5.73 7.05 9.20
N SER A 57 6.74 7.85 8.87
CA SER A 57 6.56 9.12 8.14
C SER A 57 6.79 8.94 6.64
N ILE A 58 6.07 9.69 5.82
CA ILE A 58 6.26 9.78 4.36
C ILE A 58 6.54 11.24 4.04
N VAL A 59 7.55 11.48 3.22
CA VAL A 59 7.93 12.83 2.78
C VAL A 59 7.56 12.96 1.31
N PHE A 60 6.92 14.08 0.97
CA PHE A 60 6.54 14.39 -0.40
C PHE A 60 7.31 15.60 -0.91
N HIS A 61 7.60 15.59 -2.20
CA HIS A 61 7.92 16.77 -2.97
C HIS A 61 6.71 17.08 -3.86
N GLN A 62 6.06 18.22 -3.60
CA GLN A 62 4.94 18.68 -4.41
C GLN A 62 5.45 19.59 -5.52
N HIS A 63 5.13 19.26 -6.76
CA HIS A 63 5.40 20.11 -7.91
C HIS A 63 4.21 20.14 -8.86
N SER A 64 4.13 21.18 -9.69
CA SER A 64 3.09 21.31 -10.70
C SER A 64 3.74 21.40 -12.07
N GLU A 65 3.40 20.47 -12.95
CA GLU A 65 3.80 20.52 -14.35
C GLU A 65 2.54 20.53 -15.21
N LYS A 66 2.47 21.43 -16.20
CA LYS A 66 1.33 21.52 -17.14
C LYS A 66 -0.05 21.59 -16.44
N LYS A 67 -0.14 22.30 -15.30
CA LYS A 67 -1.34 22.42 -14.43
C LYS A 67 -1.79 21.10 -13.76
N GLN A 68 -0.94 20.08 -13.75
CA GLN A 68 -1.16 18.86 -12.98
C GLN A 68 -0.25 18.89 -11.76
N GLU A 69 -0.85 18.90 -10.57
CA GLU A 69 -0.09 18.73 -9.33
C GLU A 69 0.31 17.28 -9.17
N THR A 70 1.58 17.04 -8.83
CA THR A 70 2.15 15.73 -8.55
C THR A 70 2.77 15.73 -7.16
N LEU A 71 2.59 14.63 -6.44
CA LEU A 71 3.17 14.37 -5.13
C LEU A 71 4.18 13.23 -5.27
N ASP A 72 5.43 13.59 -5.54
CA ASP A 72 6.55 12.65 -5.55
C ASP A 72 6.82 12.20 -4.13
N ILE A 73 6.74 10.90 -3.88
CA ILE A 73 7.20 10.34 -2.62
C ILE A 73 8.72 10.43 -2.64
N VAL A 74 9.37 11.17 -1.73
CA VAL A 74 10.85 11.23 -1.66
C VAL A 74 11.42 10.34 -0.55
N ASP A 75 10.63 10.05 0.48
CA ASP A 75 10.96 9.10 1.54
C ASP A 75 9.75 8.24 1.93
N GLY A 76 10.00 7.01 2.41
CA GLY A 76 8.96 6.05 2.79
C GLY A 76 8.44 5.18 1.65
N GLN A 77 9.05 5.25 0.47
CA GLN A 77 8.55 4.59 -0.74
C GLN A 77 8.49 3.07 -0.69
N GLN A 78 9.50 2.40 -0.14
CA GLN A 78 9.50 0.94 -0.10
C GLN A 78 8.32 0.44 0.72
N ARG A 79 8.02 1.12 1.85
CA ARG A 79 6.85 0.86 2.66
C ARG A 79 5.56 1.18 1.90
N THR A 80 5.46 2.32 1.24
CA THR A 80 4.27 2.69 0.46
C THR A 80 3.99 1.71 -0.67
N LEU A 81 5.01 1.33 -1.45
CA LEU A 81 4.90 0.31 -2.50
C LEU A 81 4.47 -1.04 -1.93
N THR A 82 5.03 -1.45 -0.80
CA THR A 82 4.63 -2.72 -0.15
C THR A 82 3.18 -2.69 0.32
N LEU A 83 2.71 -1.55 0.87
CA LEU A 83 1.29 -1.37 1.22
C LEU A 83 0.39 -1.40 -0.01
N VAL A 84 0.81 -0.79 -1.13
CA VAL A 84 0.09 -0.87 -2.42
C VAL A 84 -0.01 -2.33 -2.88
N LEU A 85 1.09 -3.10 -2.84
CA LEU A 85 1.09 -4.52 -3.20
C LEU A 85 0.17 -5.36 -2.30
N LEU A 86 0.14 -5.07 -0.99
CA LEU A 86 -0.77 -5.72 -0.04
C LEU A 86 -2.24 -5.42 -0.35
N VAL A 87 -2.59 -4.16 -0.62
CA VAL A 87 -3.95 -3.79 -1.01
C VAL A 87 -4.32 -4.45 -2.33
N LYS A 88 -3.41 -4.47 -3.32
CA LYS A 88 -3.65 -5.16 -4.59
C LYS A 88 -3.87 -6.66 -4.39
N ALA A 89 -3.10 -7.30 -3.51
CA ALA A 89 -3.30 -8.71 -3.18
C ALA A 89 -4.65 -8.97 -2.51
N LEU A 90 -5.12 -8.08 -1.63
CA LEU A 90 -6.45 -8.17 -1.03
C LEU A 90 -7.57 -8.03 -2.08
N LEU A 91 -7.42 -7.10 -3.03
CA LEU A 91 -8.36 -6.95 -4.13
C LEU A 91 -8.47 -8.26 -4.93
N ASP A 92 -7.32 -8.83 -5.32
CA ASP A 92 -7.30 -10.01 -6.18
C ASP A 92 -7.77 -11.29 -5.45
N GLU A 93 -7.32 -11.51 -4.21
CA GLU A 93 -7.51 -12.79 -3.51
C GLU A 93 -8.74 -12.83 -2.59
N ARG A 94 -9.31 -11.66 -2.25
CA ARG A 94 -10.39 -11.56 -1.25
C ARG A 94 -11.60 -10.77 -1.73
N LEU A 95 -11.46 -9.88 -2.71
CA LEU A 95 -12.59 -9.13 -3.26
C LEU A 95 -13.06 -9.69 -4.60
N ASN A 96 -12.13 -9.95 -5.51
CA ASN A 96 -12.38 -10.39 -6.88
C ASN A 96 -12.27 -11.92 -7.06
N THR A 97 -12.28 -12.67 -5.95
CA THR A 97 -12.24 -14.13 -5.95
C THR A 97 -13.62 -14.74 -6.19
N ASN A 98 -13.67 -15.85 -6.93
CA ASN A 98 -14.87 -16.66 -7.13
C ASN A 98 -15.20 -17.55 -5.93
N ASP A 99 -14.29 -17.69 -4.97
CA ASP A 99 -14.54 -18.45 -3.73
C ASP A 99 -15.27 -17.56 -2.71
N PHE A 100 -16.59 -17.75 -2.60
CA PHE A 100 -17.43 -17.03 -1.63
C PHE A 100 -17.00 -17.20 -0.17
N ASN A 101 -16.36 -18.32 0.19
CA ASN A 101 -15.88 -18.52 1.57
C ASN A 101 -14.63 -17.72 1.87
N ALA A 102 -13.82 -17.43 0.85
CA ALA A 102 -12.64 -16.59 0.93
C ALA A 102 -12.95 -15.08 0.87
N GLN A 103 -14.15 -14.69 0.44
CA GLN A 103 -14.51 -13.28 0.30
C GLN A 103 -14.59 -12.53 1.64
N ILE A 104 -14.20 -11.26 1.61
CA ILE A 104 -14.41 -10.34 2.73
C ILE A 104 -15.91 -10.15 2.98
N LYS A 105 -16.35 -10.41 4.21
CA LYS A 105 -17.75 -10.37 4.67
C LYS A 105 -18.15 -9.01 5.23
N ARG A 106 -17.22 -8.29 5.87
CA ARG A 106 -17.45 -6.96 6.44
C ARG A 106 -17.68 -5.93 5.33
N GLN A 107 -18.88 -5.39 5.30
CA GLN A 107 -19.31 -4.47 4.25
C GLN A 107 -18.51 -3.16 4.24
N ASP A 108 -18.08 -2.66 5.40
CA ASP A 108 -17.25 -1.46 5.51
C ASP A 108 -15.86 -1.67 4.88
N VAL A 109 -15.24 -2.82 5.15
CA VAL A 109 -13.95 -3.21 4.55
C VAL A 109 -14.10 -3.42 3.04
N LYS A 110 -15.17 -4.09 2.61
CA LYS A 110 -15.47 -4.31 1.19
C LYS A 110 -15.61 -2.99 0.44
N THR A 111 -16.40 -2.07 0.98
CA THR A 111 -16.62 -0.73 0.39
C THR A 111 -15.31 0.06 0.33
N LEU A 112 -14.49 -0.03 1.39
CA LEU A 112 -13.18 0.62 1.41
C LEU A 112 -12.26 0.09 0.32
N LEU A 113 -12.14 -1.23 0.17
CA LEU A 113 -11.31 -1.85 -0.86
C LEU A 113 -11.79 -1.51 -2.27
N LEU A 114 -13.10 -1.59 -2.54
CA LEU A 114 -13.68 -1.16 -3.81
C LEU A 114 -13.29 0.29 -4.14
N SER A 115 -13.34 1.18 -3.14
CA SER A 115 -12.93 2.58 -3.33
C SER A 115 -11.42 2.78 -3.58
N LEU A 116 -10.59 1.76 -3.36
CA LEU A 116 -9.15 1.76 -3.59
C LEU A 116 -8.75 1.10 -4.91
N GLU A 117 -9.63 0.32 -5.54
CA GLU A 117 -9.29 -0.46 -6.74
C GLU A 117 -8.78 0.41 -7.89
N GLN A 118 -9.55 1.44 -8.28
CA GLN A 118 -9.15 2.35 -9.35
C GLN A 118 -7.89 3.17 -8.99
N PRO A 119 -7.79 3.80 -7.80
CA PRO A 119 -6.56 4.48 -7.39
C PRO A 119 -5.31 3.59 -7.44
N ILE A 120 -5.41 2.35 -6.96
CA ILE A 120 -4.27 1.41 -6.93
C ILE A 120 -3.89 0.98 -8.34
N ASN A 121 -4.86 0.61 -9.17
CA ASN A 121 -4.60 0.21 -10.56
C ASN A 121 -3.95 1.38 -11.34
N ASN A 122 -4.49 2.59 -11.22
CA ASN A 122 -3.93 3.79 -11.85
C ASN A 122 -2.52 4.11 -11.33
N PHE A 123 -2.29 3.98 -10.02
CA PHE A 123 -0.96 4.18 -9.45
C PHE A 123 0.04 3.20 -10.03
N LEU A 124 -0.28 1.90 -10.07
CA LEU A 124 0.61 0.84 -10.58
C LEU A 124 0.88 0.97 -12.08
N GLN A 125 -0.13 1.28 -12.90
CA GLN A 125 0.01 1.44 -14.35
C GLN A 125 0.95 2.59 -14.74
N ARG A 126 1.06 3.62 -13.91
CA ARG A 126 1.92 4.78 -14.15
C ARG A 126 3.38 4.56 -13.74
N GLN A 127 3.66 3.56 -12.92
CA GLN A 127 5.03 3.34 -12.43
C GLN A 127 5.88 2.66 -13.49
N THR A 128 7.12 3.12 -13.60
CA THR A 128 8.17 2.42 -14.35
C THR A 128 9.31 2.11 -13.38
N PHE A 129 9.89 0.92 -13.48
CA PHE A 129 11.00 0.50 -12.64
C PHE A 129 12.20 0.14 -13.51
N ASN A 130 13.26 0.93 -13.45
CA ASN A 130 14.40 0.75 -14.36
C ASN A 130 15.46 -0.24 -13.83
N SER A 131 15.07 -1.19 -12.98
CA SER A 131 16.01 -2.10 -12.32
C SER A 131 15.46 -3.51 -12.16
N ASP A 132 16.24 -4.50 -12.59
CA ASP A 132 15.90 -5.92 -12.46
C ASP A 132 15.62 -6.35 -11.03
N ILE A 133 16.33 -5.76 -10.07
CA ILE A 133 16.11 -6.07 -8.66
C ILE A 133 14.75 -5.54 -8.17
N SER A 134 14.30 -4.38 -8.68
CA SER A 134 12.97 -3.85 -8.38
C SER A 134 11.92 -4.81 -8.94
N HIS A 135 12.03 -5.19 -10.21
CA HIS A 135 11.10 -6.12 -10.84
C HIS A 135 10.99 -7.43 -10.07
N ARG A 136 12.15 -8.05 -9.76
CA ARG A 136 12.20 -9.31 -9.00
C ARG A 136 11.56 -9.15 -7.62
N ASN A 137 11.95 -8.14 -6.85
CA ASN A 137 11.48 -7.96 -5.49
C ASN A 137 10.01 -7.55 -5.42
N LEU A 138 9.53 -6.71 -6.34
CA LEU A 138 8.11 -6.35 -6.43
C LEU A 138 7.28 -7.60 -6.74
N HIS A 139 7.70 -8.40 -7.73
CA HIS A 139 7.03 -9.65 -8.07
C HIS A 139 7.03 -10.63 -6.89
N GLN A 140 8.19 -10.88 -6.27
CA GLN A 140 8.31 -11.80 -5.14
C GLN A 140 7.49 -11.36 -3.93
N ASN A 141 7.46 -10.07 -3.62
CA ASN A 141 6.64 -9.55 -2.54
C ASN A 141 5.16 -9.58 -2.88
N PHE A 142 4.77 -9.31 -4.13
CA PHE A 142 3.38 -9.42 -4.53
C PHE A 142 2.87 -10.85 -4.40
N MET A 143 3.65 -11.84 -4.86
CA MET A 143 3.31 -13.26 -4.68
C MET A 143 3.30 -13.69 -3.21
N ALA A 144 4.20 -13.16 -2.39
CA ALA A 144 4.17 -13.39 -0.95
C ALA A 144 2.94 -12.74 -0.27
N ALA A 145 2.57 -11.53 -0.68
CA ALA A 145 1.38 -10.84 -0.20
C ALA A 145 0.11 -11.62 -0.56
N LYS A 146 -0.02 -12.05 -1.82
CA LYS A 146 -1.11 -12.93 -2.29
C LYS A 146 -1.23 -14.18 -1.42
N ARG A 147 -0.12 -14.91 -1.23
CA ARG A 147 -0.10 -16.10 -0.35
C ARG A 147 -0.52 -15.75 1.07
N ALA A 148 0.01 -14.67 1.65
CA ALA A 148 -0.25 -14.28 3.03
C ALA A 148 -1.72 -13.93 3.28
N VAL A 149 -2.34 -13.16 2.36
CA VAL A 149 -3.75 -12.78 2.48
C VAL A 149 -4.69 -13.93 2.14
N ALA A 150 -4.27 -14.88 1.29
CA ALA A 150 -5.07 -16.04 0.89
C ALA A 150 -5.20 -17.12 1.97
N ARG A 151 -4.33 -17.11 3.01
CA ARG A 151 -4.36 -18.10 4.10
C ARG A 151 -5.70 -18.10 4.85
N SER A 152 -6.13 -19.27 5.29
CA SER A 152 -7.40 -19.45 6.03
C SER A 152 -7.41 -18.75 7.39
N ASP A 153 -6.25 -18.51 7.99
CA ASP A 153 -6.08 -17.76 9.25
C ASP A 153 -6.13 -16.23 9.05
N PHE A 154 -6.16 -15.75 7.80
CA PHE A 154 -6.34 -14.35 7.48
C PHE A 154 -7.83 -13.98 7.61
N THR A 155 -8.20 -13.39 8.75
CA THR A 155 -9.60 -13.09 9.08
C THR A 155 -9.83 -11.61 9.33
N GLU A 156 -11.08 -11.18 9.16
CA GLU A 156 -11.52 -9.80 9.37
C GLU A 156 -11.81 -9.45 10.83
N ALA A 157 -11.77 -10.46 11.72
CA ALA A 157 -12.14 -10.36 13.12
C ALA A 157 -11.10 -9.56 13.94
N GLY A 158 -11.22 -8.24 13.97
CA GLY A 158 -10.67 -7.44 15.05
C GLY A 158 -11.36 -7.82 16.36
N GLY A 159 -10.60 -8.02 17.44
CA GLY A 159 -11.10 -8.45 18.73
C GLY A 159 -12.36 -7.68 19.15
N ARG A 160 -13.36 -8.44 19.60
CA ARG A 160 -14.45 -7.90 20.40
C ARG A 160 -13.83 -7.28 21.66
N TYR A 161 -13.82 -5.96 21.72
CA TYR A 161 -13.83 -5.21 22.96
C TYR A 161 -14.76 -4.04 22.76
#